data_AF-A0A2I0VCF9-F1
#
_entry.id   AF-A0A2I0VCF9-F1
#
_cell.length_a   1.000
_cell.length_b   1.000
_cell.length_c   1.000
_cell.angle_alpha   90.00
_cell.angle_beta   90.00
_cell.angle_gamma   90.00
#
_symmetry.space_group_name_H-M   'P 1'
#
loop_
_entity.id
_entity.type
_entity.pdbx_description
1 polymer ?
#
loop_
_entity_poly.entity_id
_entity_poly.type
_entity_poly.pdbx_seq_one_letter_code
_entity_poly.pdbx_strand_id
1 'polypeptide(L)'
;MKEINMATSFYSEILITLHHLQINLLAWFQHKLSIMGYEKTLARSFRQAEPQKLTFGLLLVCFIVLLTYLSISKPYDAILSAINLKLSSADSALSDLMNKDTMSNGKENAIVESKTAGCSNISSKSVHLCQSNVMQRNSSSADISFDLPPLSEGDEVKNIQYFDMAKDEPIINPEKWKSMCDYSNRRSDVCELTGDVRIPINQRSVLLVAKSQSNDSHKIRPYARKSDPSAMSNVAQFTLRLSQINDSPLCTHNHSSPAIVFSVGGYAGNYFHDFSDILLPLFQTSLTFHGKVHFLVSNFRWWWVNKYLAIFQGLSQYEILIFNEADNNSSAIHCFPKAIIGLHSNNDLMLKKGDSMVQFTEFLRRAYLLERKEPIKPEELGVKKPRLLIIARSHTRRFVNLEKIVKMGEKLGFEVLVAEAEGNVVRFARVVNTCDVMMGVHGAGLTNLVFLPTNAVFIQVVPWGKLDWISNTYFKEPAISMKLKYLQYDIKEEESTLMEIYGRDDPVFRDPYSIHKLGWERMKAIYLEKQNVKLNVKRFRGVLVEAMKLLRQR
;
A
#
# COMPACT_ATOMS: atom_id res chain seq x y z
N MET A 1 31.78 16.82 -45.16
CA MET A 1 31.18 15.73 -45.99
C MET A 1 31.35 14.32 -45.40
N LYS A 2 32.48 13.96 -44.73
CA LYS A 2 32.63 12.62 -44.13
C LYS A 2 31.75 12.34 -42.89
N GLU A 3 31.39 13.36 -42.10
CA GLU A 3 30.53 13.17 -40.91
C GLU A 3 29.04 13.04 -41.23
N ILE A 4 28.57 13.67 -42.32
CA ILE A 4 27.17 13.56 -42.79
C ILE A 4 26.91 12.16 -43.38
N ASN A 5 27.91 11.55 -44.02
CA ASN A 5 27.82 10.18 -44.54
C ASN A 5 27.84 9.11 -43.45
N MET A 6 28.45 9.39 -42.29
CA MET A 6 28.47 8.45 -41.16
C MET A 6 27.15 8.47 -40.39
N ALA A 7 26.55 9.64 -40.22
CA ALA A 7 25.23 9.78 -39.61
C ALA A 7 24.14 9.11 -40.47
N THR A 8 24.15 9.31 -41.79
CA THR A 8 23.16 8.69 -42.70
C THR A 8 23.28 7.16 -42.76
N SER A 9 24.51 6.61 -42.69
CA SER A 9 24.73 5.16 -42.57
C SER A 9 24.15 4.58 -41.27
N PHE A 10 24.40 5.23 -40.14
CA PHE A 10 23.93 4.79 -38.81
C PHE A 10 22.41 4.87 -38.67
N TYR A 11 21.78 5.91 -39.23
CA TYR A 11 20.32 6.01 -39.28
C TYR A 11 19.70 4.94 -40.17
N SER A 12 20.34 4.55 -41.28
CA SER A 12 19.85 3.49 -42.16
C SER A 12 19.86 2.11 -41.48
N GLU A 13 20.92 1.80 -40.72
CA GLU A 13 21.02 0.51 -40.00
C GLU A 13 20.02 0.41 -38.85
N ILE A 14 19.75 1.51 -38.14
CA ILE A 14 18.71 1.56 -37.10
C ILE A 14 17.31 1.37 -37.72
N LEU A 15 17.03 2.01 -38.85
CA LEU A 15 15.76 1.86 -39.57
C LEU A 15 15.55 0.42 -40.07
N ILE A 16 16.60 -0.22 -40.60
CA ILE A 16 16.56 -1.63 -41.03
C ILE A 16 16.32 -2.56 -39.82
N THR A 17 16.98 -2.31 -38.70
CA THR A 17 16.84 -3.12 -37.48
C THR A 17 15.44 -2.98 -36.89
N LEU A 18 14.89 -1.76 -36.84
CA LEU A 18 13.52 -1.50 -36.40
C LEU A 18 12.49 -2.13 -37.35
N HIS A 19 12.73 -2.11 -38.66
CA HIS A 19 11.86 -2.74 -39.65
C HIS A 19 11.85 -4.27 -39.50
N HIS A 20 13.01 -4.90 -39.23
CA HIS A 20 13.08 -6.33 -38.93
C HIS A 20 12.40 -6.69 -37.61
N LEU A 21 12.55 -5.86 -36.57
CA LEU A 21 11.86 -6.06 -35.30
C LEU A 21 10.34 -5.97 -35.47
N GLN A 22 9.86 -5.01 -36.27
CA GLN A 22 8.45 -4.83 -36.58
C GLN A 22 7.87 -6.02 -37.37
N ILE A 23 8.60 -6.54 -38.36
CA ILE A 23 8.19 -7.74 -39.11
C ILE A 23 8.09 -8.96 -38.19
N ASN A 24 9.08 -9.15 -37.31
CA ASN A 24 9.08 -10.28 -36.37
C ASN A 24 7.99 -10.16 -35.30
N LEU A 25 7.70 -8.94 -34.82
CA LEU A 25 6.58 -8.70 -33.91
C LEU A 25 5.23 -8.98 -34.60
N LEU A 26 5.06 -8.52 -35.85
CA LEU A 26 3.86 -8.77 -36.64
C LEU A 26 3.66 -10.26 -36.91
N ALA A 27 4.73 -10.99 -37.25
CA ALA A 27 4.68 -12.43 -37.45
C ALA A 27 4.33 -13.19 -36.16
N TRP A 28 4.91 -12.78 -35.01
CA TRP A 28 4.56 -13.33 -33.70
C TRP A 28 3.11 -13.04 -33.31
N PHE A 29 2.63 -11.83 -33.59
CA PHE A 29 1.25 -11.42 -33.31
C PHE A 29 0.25 -12.16 -34.20
N GLN A 30 0.55 -12.34 -35.49
CA GLN A 30 -0.26 -13.14 -36.41
C GLN A 30 -0.31 -14.61 -35.99
N HIS A 31 0.84 -15.19 -35.60
CA HIS A 31 0.90 -16.56 -35.07
C HIS A 31 0.08 -16.73 -33.78
N LYS A 32 0.12 -15.74 -32.88
CA LYS A 32 -0.69 -15.73 -31.65
C LYS A 32 -2.19 -15.57 -31.93
N LEU A 33 -2.58 -14.74 -32.90
CA LEU A 33 -3.97 -14.55 -33.31
C LEU A 33 -4.55 -15.79 -34.00
N SER A 34 -3.73 -16.51 -34.77
CA SER A 34 -4.10 -17.78 -35.41
C SER A 34 -4.33 -18.89 -34.37
N ILE A 35 -3.50 -18.97 -33.33
CA ILE A 35 -3.70 -19.89 -32.18
C ILE A 35 -5.00 -19.59 -31.41
N MET A 36 -5.43 -18.32 -31.38
CA MET A 36 -6.60 -17.87 -30.61
C MET A 36 -7.92 -17.84 -31.41
N GLY A 37 -7.91 -18.23 -32.70
CA GLY A 37 -9.12 -18.39 -33.52
C GLY A 37 -9.85 -17.10 -33.93
N TYR A 38 -9.18 -15.94 -33.89
CA TYR A 38 -9.81 -14.62 -34.09
C TYR A 38 -9.81 -14.08 -35.54
N GLU A 39 -9.34 -14.86 -36.52
CA GLU A 39 -9.05 -14.35 -37.88
C GLU A 39 -10.27 -13.76 -38.61
N LYS A 40 -11.48 -14.29 -38.38
CA LYS A 40 -12.69 -13.86 -39.11
C LYS A 40 -13.33 -12.59 -38.55
N THR A 41 -13.09 -12.27 -37.28
CA THR A 41 -13.76 -11.16 -36.59
C THR A 41 -13.02 -9.82 -36.79
N LEU A 42 -11.68 -9.84 -36.89
CA LEU A 42 -10.90 -8.64 -37.19
C LEU A 42 -11.01 -8.22 -38.67
N ALA A 43 -11.03 -9.16 -39.62
CA ALA A 43 -11.04 -8.81 -41.05
C ALA A 43 -12.28 -7.98 -41.48
N ARG A 44 -13.38 -8.05 -40.72
CA ARG A 44 -14.59 -7.24 -40.95
C ARG A 44 -14.49 -5.82 -40.39
N SER A 45 -13.79 -5.59 -39.28
CA SER A 45 -13.67 -4.25 -38.68
C SER A 45 -12.61 -3.38 -39.38
N PHE A 46 -11.56 -3.99 -39.96
CA PHE A 46 -10.49 -3.26 -40.65
C PHE A 46 -10.83 -2.78 -42.07
N ARG A 47 -12.00 -3.14 -42.63
CA ARG A 47 -12.47 -2.59 -43.92
C ARG A 47 -13.07 -1.17 -43.82
N GLN A 48 -13.35 -0.67 -42.61
CA GLN A 48 -14.04 0.62 -42.40
C GLN A 48 -13.19 1.70 -41.74
N ALA A 49 -11.92 1.41 -41.40
CA ALA A 49 -11.04 2.39 -40.76
C ALA A 49 -10.13 3.07 -41.78
N GLU A 50 -10.18 4.40 -41.85
CA GLU A 50 -9.29 5.20 -42.69
C GLU A 50 -7.81 4.92 -42.33
N PRO A 51 -6.93 4.69 -43.33
CA PRO A 51 -5.54 4.29 -43.10
C PRO A 51 -4.75 5.31 -42.25
N GLN A 52 -5.16 6.58 -42.27
CA GLN A 52 -4.55 7.65 -41.44
C GLN A 52 -4.81 7.45 -39.94
N LYS A 53 -6.00 6.98 -39.54
CA LYS A 53 -6.37 6.75 -38.13
C LYS A 53 -5.68 5.51 -37.55
N LEU A 54 -5.48 4.51 -38.40
CA LEU A 54 -4.70 3.30 -38.11
C LEU A 54 -3.21 3.62 -37.87
N THR A 55 -2.65 4.49 -38.72
CA THR A 55 -1.25 4.94 -38.61
C THR A 55 -1.04 5.75 -37.33
N PHE A 56 -1.98 6.64 -36.99
CA PHE A 56 -1.93 7.42 -35.75
C PHE A 56 -2.09 6.53 -34.50
N GLY A 57 -2.98 5.53 -34.54
CA GLY A 57 -3.15 4.55 -33.47
C GLY A 57 -1.89 3.71 -33.23
N LEU A 58 -1.24 3.25 -34.30
CA LEU A 58 0.03 2.52 -34.22
C LEU A 58 1.17 3.39 -33.66
N LEU A 59 1.26 4.66 -34.09
CA LEU A 59 2.24 5.60 -33.55
C LEU A 59 2.02 5.89 -32.07
N LEU A 60 0.76 6.05 -31.64
CA LEU A 60 0.42 6.26 -30.23
C LEU A 60 0.79 5.04 -29.37
N VAL A 61 0.52 3.83 -29.86
CA VAL A 61 0.89 2.58 -29.16
C VAL A 61 2.41 2.43 -29.11
N CYS A 62 3.13 2.68 -30.21
CA CYS A 62 4.59 2.68 -30.22
C CYS A 62 5.18 3.72 -29.26
N PHE A 63 4.58 4.91 -29.16
CA PHE A 63 5.02 5.95 -28.24
C PHE A 63 4.79 5.56 -26.77
N ILE A 64 3.66 4.94 -26.44
CA ILE A 64 3.36 4.43 -25.09
C ILE A 64 4.32 3.29 -24.72
N VAL A 65 4.63 2.38 -25.65
CA VAL A 65 5.60 1.30 -25.44
C VAL A 65 7.01 1.85 -25.26
N LEU A 66 7.39 2.88 -26.01
CA LEU A 66 8.68 3.55 -25.86
C LEU A 66 8.78 4.28 -24.51
N LEU A 67 7.75 5.00 -24.09
CA LEU A 67 7.70 5.69 -22.80
C LEU A 67 7.73 4.71 -21.63
N THR A 68 7.01 3.59 -21.72
CA THR A 68 7.06 2.54 -20.69
C THR A 68 8.42 1.84 -20.66
N TYR A 69 9.04 1.58 -21.82
CA TYR A 69 10.40 1.04 -21.89
C TYR A 69 11.44 2.02 -21.31
N LEU A 70 11.35 3.32 -21.60
CA LEU A 70 12.22 4.36 -21.04
C LEU A 70 12.00 4.55 -19.54
N SER A 71 10.78 4.32 -19.04
CA SER A 71 10.45 4.40 -17.61
C SER A 71 10.93 3.18 -16.81
N ILE A 72 11.11 2.03 -17.48
CA ILE A 72 11.53 0.77 -16.84
C ILE A 72 13.03 0.52 -17.03
N SER A 73 13.63 1.06 -18.10
CA SER A 73 15.07 0.97 -18.33
C SER A 73 15.84 1.98 -17.48
N LYS A 74 17.01 1.55 -17.00
CA LYS A 74 17.89 2.29 -16.08
C LYS A 74 18.62 3.54 -16.62
N PRO A 75 18.54 4.01 -17.89
CA PRO A 75 19.21 5.24 -18.29
C PRO A 75 18.40 6.51 -17.99
N TYR A 76 17.16 6.41 -17.48
CA TYR A 76 16.34 7.59 -17.14
C TYR A 76 17.01 8.48 -16.08
N ASP A 77 17.66 7.89 -15.06
CA ASP A 77 18.39 8.64 -14.03
C ASP A 77 19.64 9.35 -14.59
N ALA A 78 20.32 8.75 -15.59
CA ALA A 78 21.49 9.33 -16.23
C ALA A 78 21.11 10.52 -17.14
N ILE A 79 19.97 10.42 -17.84
CA ILE A 79 19.44 11.50 -18.68
C ILE A 79 18.89 12.64 -17.82
N LEU A 80 18.17 12.35 -16.73
CA LEU A 80 17.67 13.37 -15.80
C LEU A 80 18.82 14.10 -15.09
N SER A 81 19.89 13.39 -14.73
CA SER A 81 21.11 13.98 -14.17
C SER A 81 21.81 14.91 -15.17
N ALA A 82 21.91 14.53 -16.44
CA ALA A 82 22.52 15.35 -17.49
C ALA A 82 21.68 16.60 -17.85
N ILE A 83 20.35 16.50 -17.79
CA ILE A 83 19.43 17.62 -17.99
C ILE A 83 19.50 18.58 -16.78
N ASN A 84 19.52 18.07 -15.55
CA ASN A 84 19.64 18.91 -14.35
C ASN A 84 21.00 19.63 -14.25
N LEU A 85 22.10 19.01 -14.73
CA LEU A 85 23.41 19.67 -14.82
C LEU A 85 23.43 20.82 -15.85
N LYS A 86 22.68 20.67 -16.96
CA LYS A 86 22.52 21.72 -17.97
C LYS A 86 21.58 22.84 -17.52
N LEU A 87 20.57 22.53 -16.70
CA LEU A 87 19.65 23.53 -16.17
C LEU A 87 20.32 24.37 -15.06
N SER A 88 21.13 23.76 -14.18
CA SER A 88 21.81 24.52 -13.12
C SER A 88 22.91 25.44 -13.64
N SER A 89 23.53 25.11 -14.78
CA SER A 89 24.52 25.97 -15.44
C SER A 89 23.88 27.11 -16.24
N ALA A 90 22.62 26.93 -16.67
CA ALA A 90 21.82 28.00 -17.28
C ALA A 90 21.27 28.96 -16.21
N ASP A 91 20.85 28.46 -15.04
CA ASP A 91 20.36 29.28 -13.92
C ASP A 91 21.46 30.17 -13.31
N SER A 92 22.71 29.68 -13.24
CA SER A 92 23.84 30.54 -12.79
C SER A 92 24.16 31.64 -13.79
N ALA A 93 24.04 31.38 -15.09
CA ALA A 93 24.25 32.38 -16.14
C ALA A 93 23.11 33.41 -16.20
N LEU A 94 21.88 33.00 -15.89
CA LEU A 94 20.71 33.89 -15.85
C LEU A 94 20.70 34.78 -14.60
N SER A 95 21.15 34.27 -13.46
CA SER A 95 21.38 35.02 -12.21
C SER A 95 22.39 36.17 -12.41
N ASP A 96 23.48 35.93 -13.13
CA ASP A 96 24.52 36.94 -13.39
C ASP A 96 24.09 38.02 -14.42
N LEU A 97 23.06 37.73 -15.23
CA LEU A 97 22.45 38.68 -16.17
C LEU A 97 21.31 39.51 -15.54
N MET A 98 20.68 39.03 -14.46
CA MET A 98 19.56 39.74 -13.79
C MET A 98 20.00 40.72 -12.70
N ASN A 99 21.28 40.74 -12.32
CA ASN A 99 21.83 41.66 -11.31
C ASN A 99 22.37 42.99 -11.89
N LYS A 100 22.11 43.29 -13.17
CA LYS A 100 22.65 44.50 -13.82
C LYS A 100 21.65 45.58 -14.22
N ASP A 101 20.34 45.38 -14.08
CA ASP A 101 19.38 46.43 -14.40
C ASP A 101 18.21 46.44 -13.41
N THR A 102 18.24 47.34 -12.42
CA THR A 102 17.03 48.03 -11.90
C THR A 102 17.39 49.14 -10.90
N MET A 103 17.52 50.37 -11.41
CA MET A 103 17.07 51.58 -10.71
C MET A 103 15.89 52.15 -11.51
N SER A 104 14.87 52.63 -10.78
CA SER A 104 13.80 53.55 -11.19
C SER A 104 12.38 52.98 -11.41
N ASN A 105 11.51 53.34 -10.46
CA ASN A 105 10.12 53.82 -10.55
C ASN A 105 9.00 53.03 -11.28
N GLY A 106 7.95 52.70 -10.50
CA GLY A 106 6.73 53.54 -10.44
C GLY A 106 5.45 53.11 -11.19
N LYS A 107 4.45 52.68 -10.40
CA LYS A 107 2.96 52.89 -10.48
C LYS A 107 2.05 52.34 -11.62
N GLU A 108 0.94 51.77 -11.12
CA GLU A 108 -0.49 51.82 -11.54
C GLU A 108 -1.11 50.94 -12.67
N ASN A 109 -2.06 50.10 -12.22
CA ASN A 109 -3.44 49.81 -12.69
C ASN A 109 -3.81 49.78 -14.20
N ALA A 110 -4.39 48.65 -14.66
CA ALA A 110 -5.81 48.52 -15.06
C ALA A 110 -6.11 47.29 -15.99
N ILE A 111 -7.11 46.50 -15.57
CA ILE A 111 -8.29 45.90 -16.27
C ILE A 111 -8.24 45.61 -17.80
N VAL A 112 -8.64 44.39 -18.22
CA VAL A 112 -9.81 44.05 -19.10
C VAL A 112 -9.61 42.74 -19.92
N GLU A 113 -10.57 41.83 -19.70
CA GLU A 113 -11.25 40.82 -20.56
C GLU A 113 -10.67 40.30 -21.90
N SER A 114 -10.89 39.00 -22.16
CA SER A 114 -11.91 38.46 -23.10
C SER A 114 -11.84 36.91 -23.11
N LYS A 115 -12.93 36.17 -22.85
CA LYS A 115 -14.00 35.67 -23.78
C LYS A 115 -13.43 34.74 -24.88
N THR A 116 -14.01 33.62 -25.31
CA THR A 116 -15.25 32.85 -25.06
C THR A 116 -15.21 31.60 -25.97
N ALA A 117 -15.97 30.54 -25.60
CA ALA A 117 -16.73 29.61 -26.46
C ALA A 117 -15.95 28.65 -27.41
N GLY A 118 -16.39 27.42 -27.72
CA GLY A 118 -17.63 26.69 -27.43
C GLY A 118 -17.84 25.55 -28.46
N CYS A 119 -18.84 24.70 -28.20
CA CYS A 119 -19.40 23.59 -29.00
C CYS A 119 -18.73 22.20 -28.92
N SER A 120 -19.44 21.06 -28.91
CA SER A 120 -20.75 20.62 -28.39
C SER A 120 -20.92 19.13 -28.74
N ASN A 121 -21.54 18.39 -27.81
CA ASN A 121 -22.31 17.13 -27.88
C ASN A 121 -22.33 16.27 -29.15
N ILE A 122 -22.09 14.96 -28.98
CA ILE A 122 -22.89 13.87 -29.59
C ILE A 122 -23.16 12.78 -28.53
N SER A 123 -24.44 12.39 -28.46
CA SER A 123 -25.07 11.41 -27.57
C SER A 123 -24.92 9.97 -28.10
N SER A 124 -24.86 8.99 -27.18
CA SER A 124 -25.83 7.89 -27.02
C SER A 124 -25.27 6.46 -26.75
N LYS A 125 -25.86 5.86 -25.71
CA LYS A 125 -26.42 4.49 -25.61
C LYS A 125 -25.56 3.25 -25.22
N SER A 126 -26.05 2.66 -24.12
CA SER A 126 -26.33 1.22 -23.83
C SER A 126 -25.16 0.25 -23.57
N VAL A 127 -25.01 -0.28 -22.33
CA VAL A 127 -25.66 -1.45 -21.65
C VAL A 127 -24.81 -2.73 -21.74
N HIS A 128 -24.50 -3.25 -20.54
CA HIS A 128 -24.12 -4.61 -20.13
C HIS A 128 -23.72 -5.67 -21.16
N LEU A 129 -22.55 -6.29 -20.92
CA LEU A 129 -22.43 -7.75 -20.67
C LEU A 129 -21.04 -8.09 -20.10
N CYS A 130 -20.97 -8.87 -19.02
CA CYS A 130 -20.27 -10.16 -19.00
C CYS A 130 -20.42 -10.85 -17.62
N GLN A 131 -21.11 -11.99 -17.68
CA GLN A 131 -21.13 -13.06 -16.68
C GLN A 131 -19.74 -13.69 -16.51
N SER A 132 -19.51 -14.30 -15.35
CA SER A 132 -18.58 -15.42 -15.22
C SER A 132 -19.22 -16.56 -14.44
N ASN A 133 -19.16 -17.74 -15.05
CA ASN A 133 -19.79 -19.00 -14.68
C ASN A 133 -19.25 -19.58 -13.37
N VAL A 134 -20.14 -20.11 -12.53
CA VAL A 134 -19.84 -20.90 -11.34
C VAL A 134 -20.00 -22.38 -11.66
N MET A 135 -18.98 -23.17 -11.32
CA MET A 135 -18.98 -24.64 -11.31
C MET A 135 -20.09 -25.18 -10.40
N GLN A 136 -20.95 -26.03 -10.95
CA GLN A 136 -21.98 -26.77 -10.22
C GLN A 136 -21.37 -27.80 -9.25
N ARG A 137 -21.85 -27.81 -8.01
CA ARG A 137 -21.86 -29.00 -7.15
C ARG A 137 -23.30 -29.45 -6.99
N ASN A 138 -23.56 -30.71 -7.32
CA ASN A 138 -24.81 -31.39 -7.01
C ASN A 138 -24.89 -31.68 -5.51
N SER A 139 -26.01 -31.31 -4.89
CA SER A 139 -26.51 -31.99 -3.69
C SER A 139 -28.03 -32.01 -3.76
N SER A 140 -28.55 -33.23 -3.85
CA SER A 140 -29.95 -33.64 -3.71
C SER A 140 -30.54 -33.18 -2.38
N SER A 141 -31.71 -32.55 -2.44
CA SER A 141 -32.54 -32.23 -1.27
C SER A 141 -33.96 -32.70 -1.55
N ALA A 142 -34.46 -33.54 -0.65
CA ALA A 142 -35.76 -34.17 -0.68
C ALA A 142 -36.92 -33.17 -0.49
N ASP A 143 -38.04 -33.49 -1.14
CA ASP A 143 -39.32 -32.80 -1.06
C ASP A 143 -39.88 -32.75 0.36
N ILE A 144 -40.31 -31.56 0.79
CA ILE A 144 -41.26 -31.39 1.90
C ILE A 144 -42.30 -30.36 1.44
N SER A 145 -43.49 -30.85 1.12
CA SER A 145 -44.70 -30.08 0.86
C SER A 145 -45.30 -29.58 2.17
N PHE A 146 -45.69 -28.31 2.24
CA PHE A 146 -46.62 -27.81 3.25
C PHE A 146 -47.83 -27.18 2.54
N ASP A 147 -48.99 -27.77 2.79
CA ASP A 147 -50.30 -27.33 2.30
C ASP A 147 -50.69 -25.97 2.89
N LEU A 148 -51.14 -25.05 2.03
CA LEU A 148 -51.80 -23.80 2.39
C LEU A 148 -53.32 -23.96 2.26
N PRO A 149 -54.13 -23.53 3.25
CA PRO A 149 -55.58 -23.45 3.11
C PRO A 149 -56.02 -22.23 2.27
N PRO A 150 -57.24 -22.25 1.68
CA PRO A 150 -57.61 -21.35 0.60
C PRO A 150 -58.04 -19.94 1.07
N LEU A 151 -57.79 -18.98 0.17
CA LEU A 151 -58.17 -17.57 0.26
C LEU A 151 -59.69 -17.38 0.31
N SER A 152 -60.17 -16.56 1.25
CA SER A 152 -61.50 -15.94 1.20
C SER A 152 -61.36 -14.48 0.77
N GLU A 153 -62.04 -14.13 -0.33
CA GLU A 153 -62.24 -12.76 -0.80
C GLU A 153 -63.15 -11.95 0.12
N GLY A 154 -62.87 -10.65 0.22
CA GLY A 154 -63.79 -9.63 0.72
C GLY A 154 -63.34 -8.97 2.02
N ASP A 155 -62.69 -7.81 1.94
CA ASP A 155 -63.27 -6.57 2.47
C ASP A 155 -62.33 -5.35 2.33
N GLU A 156 -62.91 -4.29 1.77
CA GLU A 156 -62.62 -2.86 1.89
C GLU A 156 -61.17 -2.35 1.84
N VAL A 157 -60.87 -1.68 0.71
CA VAL A 157 -59.81 -0.67 0.59
C VAL A 157 -60.09 0.47 1.58
N LYS A 158 -59.46 0.40 2.76
CA LYS A 158 -59.32 1.55 3.67
C LYS A 158 -57.93 2.14 3.51
N ASN A 159 -57.92 3.39 3.04
CA ASN A 159 -56.86 4.40 3.13
C ASN A 159 -55.53 3.89 3.68
N ILE A 160 -54.56 3.68 2.79
CA ILE A 160 -53.14 3.67 3.17
C ILE A 160 -52.82 5.10 3.60
N GLN A 161 -53.04 5.36 4.88
CA GLN A 161 -52.49 6.49 5.59
C GLN A 161 -50.98 6.42 5.39
N TYR A 162 -50.41 7.43 4.72
CA TYR A 162 -48.97 7.63 4.67
C TYR A 162 -48.45 7.51 6.10
N PHE A 163 -47.79 6.40 6.41
CA PHE A 163 -47.12 6.23 7.68
C PHE A 163 -45.96 7.23 7.66
N ASP A 164 -46.17 8.36 8.33
CA ASP A 164 -45.15 9.35 8.60
C ASP A 164 -44.01 8.64 9.33
N MET A 165 -42.97 8.26 8.59
CA MET A 165 -41.72 7.77 9.15
C MET A 165 -40.85 8.94 9.64
N ALA A 166 -41.47 9.96 10.24
CA ALA A 166 -40.80 10.87 11.15
C ALA A 166 -40.40 10.08 12.41
N LYS A 167 -39.45 9.15 12.26
CA LYS A 167 -38.73 8.58 13.39
C LYS A 167 -38.06 9.75 14.08
N ASP A 168 -38.37 9.93 15.36
CA ASP A 168 -37.72 10.93 16.20
C ASP A 168 -36.20 10.85 16.05
N GLU A 169 -35.64 11.82 15.34
CA GLU A 169 -34.19 11.93 15.20
C GLU A 169 -33.56 12.03 16.59
N PRO A 170 -32.45 11.30 16.83
CA PRO A 170 -31.77 11.39 18.09
C PRO A 170 -31.27 12.82 18.31
N ILE A 171 -31.63 13.43 19.44
CA ILE A 171 -31.09 14.73 19.84
C ILE A 171 -29.64 14.52 20.25
N ILE A 172 -28.70 15.15 19.54
CA ILE A 172 -27.27 15.12 19.87
C ILE A 172 -26.89 16.49 20.44
N ASN A 173 -26.60 16.50 21.74
CA ASN A 173 -26.07 17.67 22.42
C ASN A 173 -24.58 17.91 22.07
N PRO A 174 -24.04 19.12 22.29
CA PRO A 174 -22.66 19.44 21.91
C PRO A 174 -21.60 18.57 22.61
N GLU A 175 -21.83 18.16 23.86
CA GLU A 175 -20.90 17.30 24.61
C GLU A 175 -20.80 15.90 24.00
N LYS A 176 -21.93 15.31 23.63
CA LYS A 176 -22.00 14.01 22.95
C LYS A 176 -21.35 14.07 21.57
N TRP A 177 -21.54 15.17 20.82
CA TRP A 177 -20.87 15.33 19.52
C TRP A 177 -19.34 15.35 19.68
N LYS A 178 -18.84 16.14 20.65
CA LYS A 178 -17.40 16.22 20.94
C LYS A 178 -16.81 14.89 21.39
N SER A 179 -17.56 14.08 22.14
CA SER A 179 -17.07 12.78 22.65
C SER A 179 -17.05 11.65 21.61
N MET A 180 -17.66 11.84 20.42
CA MET A 180 -17.60 10.86 19.34
C MET A 180 -16.23 10.74 18.69
N CYS A 181 -15.33 11.70 18.92
CA CYS A 181 -13.96 11.70 18.42
C CYS A 181 -12.95 11.56 19.55
N ASP A 182 -12.12 10.53 19.49
CA ASP A 182 -10.99 10.31 20.38
C ASP A 182 -9.70 10.88 19.76
N TYR A 183 -9.19 11.94 20.38
CA TYR A 183 -7.92 12.59 20.05
C TYR A 183 -6.82 12.29 21.09
N SER A 184 -7.10 11.45 22.10
CA SER A 184 -6.17 11.19 23.21
C SER A 184 -5.01 10.28 22.81
N ASN A 185 -5.22 9.40 21.83
CA ASN A 185 -4.21 8.44 21.39
C ASN A 185 -3.07 9.12 20.64
N ARG A 186 -1.81 8.89 21.05
CA ARG A 186 -0.63 9.55 20.45
C ARG A 186 -0.41 9.28 18.95
N ARG A 187 -0.96 8.20 18.40
CA ARG A 187 -0.65 7.68 17.06
C ARG A 187 -1.75 7.94 16.05
N SER A 188 -3.02 7.98 16.45
CA SER A 188 -4.16 8.16 15.54
C SER A 188 -5.29 8.91 16.22
N ASP A 189 -6.00 9.73 15.45
CA ASP A 189 -7.32 10.23 15.84
C ASP A 189 -8.39 9.35 15.22
N VAL A 190 -9.45 9.07 15.96
CA VAL A 190 -10.56 8.21 15.49
C VAL A 190 -11.89 8.81 15.92
N CYS A 191 -12.83 8.91 14.97
CA CYS A 191 -14.21 9.28 15.28
C CYS A 191 -15.16 8.12 15.01
N GLU A 192 -16.00 7.75 15.97
CA GLU A 192 -17.02 6.71 15.84
C GLU A 192 -18.42 7.34 15.83
N LEU A 193 -19.02 7.40 14.64
CA LEU A 193 -20.36 7.95 14.44
C LEU A 193 -21.37 6.82 14.39
N THR A 194 -22.46 6.91 15.17
CA THR A 194 -23.53 5.90 15.21
C THR A 194 -24.88 6.60 15.00
N GLY A 195 -25.69 6.10 14.05
CA GLY A 195 -26.94 6.73 13.61
C GLY A 195 -27.06 6.74 12.09
N ASP A 196 -27.76 7.72 11.53
CA ASP A 196 -27.82 7.93 10.07
C ASP A 196 -26.56 8.68 9.61
N VAL A 197 -25.53 7.93 9.22
CA VAL A 197 -24.27 8.47 8.73
C VAL A 197 -24.29 8.49 7.20
N ARG A 198 -24.19 9.67 6.60
CA ARG A 198 -24.20 9.86 5.15
C ARG A 198 -22.84 10.33 4.64
N ILE A 199 -22.30 9.63 3.65
CA ILE A 199 -20.96 9.87 3.10
C ILE A 199 -21.10 10.13 1.58
N PRO A 200 -20.99 11.38 1.13
CA PRO A 200 -20.88 11.71 -0.29
C PRO A 200 -19.51 11.29 -0.82
N ILE A 201 -19.46 10.43 -1.83
CA ILE A 201 -18.19 9.82 -2.28
C ILE A 201 -17.29 10.79 -3.07
N ASN A 202 -17.86 11.87 -3.58
CA ASN A 202 -17.17 12.94 -4.28
C ASN A 202 -16.66 14.05 -3.36
N GLN A 203 -16.92 13.95 -2.04
CA GLN A 203 -16.52 14.95 -1.05
C GLN A 203 -15.75 14.30 0.09
N ARG A 204 -14.82 15.06 0.68
CA ARG A 204 -14.15 14.68 1.93
C ARG A 204 -15.00 15.10 3.13
N SER A 205 -16.26 14.72 3.13
CA SER A 205 -17.23 15.06 4.16
C SER A 205 -17.94 13.80 4.68
N VAL A 206 -18.28 13.82 5.96
CA VAL A 206 -19.14 12.81 6.58
C VAL A 206 -20.19 13.54 7.38
N LEU A 207 -21.45 13.20 7.15
CA LEU A 207 -22.60 13.83 7.78
C LEU A 207 -23.22 12.83 8.75
N LEU A 208 -23.52 13.28 9.97
CA LEU A 208 -24.38 12.55 10.90
C LEU A 208 -25.71 13.30 11.00
N VAL A 209 -26.79 12.64 10.57
CA VAL A 209 -28.13 13.25 10.58
C VAL A 209 -28.73 13.15 11.96
N ALA A 210 -29.02 14.31 12.55
CA ALA A 210 -29.57 14.43 13.90
C ALA A 210 -30.13 15.83 14.17
N LYS A 211 -31.12 15.91 15.07
CA LYS A 211 -31.54 17.17 15.69
C LYS A 211 -30.40 17.69 16.58
N SER A 212 -29.86 18.86 16.26
CA SER A 212 -28.79 19.48 17.04
C SER A 212 -28.94 20.99 17.13
N GLN A 213 -28.49 21.54 18.26
CA GLN A 213 -28.37 22.97 18.50
C GLN A 213 -26.96 23.51 18.19
N SER A 214 -26.06 22.66 17.68
CA SER A 214 -24.69 23.01 17.35
C SER A 214 -24.40 22.89 15.86
N ASN A 215 -23.69 23.88 15.32
CA ASN A 215 -23.13 23.87 13.97
C ASN A 215 -21.65 23.45 13.97
N ASP A 216 -21.17 22.82 15.05
CA ASP A 216 -19.77 22.44 15.19
C ASP A 216 -19.37 21.38 14.16
N SER A 217 -18.17 21.53 13.60
CA SER A 217 -17.58 20.56 12.70
C SER A 217 -16.24 20.06 13.23
N HIS A 218 -15.98 18.77 13.04
CA HIS A 218 -14.67 18.17 13.34
C HIS A 218 -13.85 18.02 12.06
N LYS A 219 -12.55 18.27 12.17
CA LYS A 219 -11.59 18.05 11.09
C LYS A 219 -10.69 16.89 11.49
N ILE A 220 -10.53 15.93 10.59
CA ILE A 220 -9.74 14.73 10.86
C ILE A 220 -8.95 14.30 9.63
N ARG A 221 -7.74 13.78 9.83
CA ARG A 221 -6.94 13.11 8.80
C ARG A 221 -6.90 11.62 9.14
N PRO A 222 -7.64 10.75 8.42
CA PRO A 222 -7.88 9.38 8.85
C PRO A 222 -6.69 8.45 8.51
N TYR A 223 -5.53 8.70 9.11
CA TYR A 223 -4.28 7.94 8.91
C TYR A 223 -3.57 7.71 10.25
N ALA A 224 -3.02 6.51 10.47
CA ALA A 224 -2.33 6.22 11.71
C ALA A 224 -0.86 6.66 11.66
N ARG A 225 -0.60 7.95 11.91
CA ARG A 225 0.72 8.49 12.31
C ARG A 225 0.60 9.98 12.64
N LYS A 226 -0.35 10.37 13.49
CA LYS A 226 -0.76 11.77 13.65
C LYS A 226 0.35 12.72 14.07
N SER A 227 1.35 12.22 14.79
CA SER A 227 2.50 13.01 15.25
C SER A 227 3.59 13.21 14.20
N ASP A 228 3.46 12.63 12.99
CA ASP A 228 4.43 12.78 11.89
C ASP A 228 3.89 13.78 10.84
N PRO A 229 4.43 15.01 10.79
CA PRO A 229 3.98 16.03 9.83
C PRO A 229 4.24 15.64 8.38
N SER A 230 5.32 14.91 8.09
CA SER A 230 5.69 14.49 6.75
C SER A 230 4.68 13.48 6.22
N ALA A 231 4.32 12.47 7.02
CA ALA A 231 3.24 11.55 6.67
C ALA A 231 1.91 12.30 6.47
N MET A 232 1.56 13.16 7.44
CA MET A 232 0.26 13.85 7.43
C MET A 232 0.12 14.89 6.32
N SER A 233 1.21 15.44 5.78
CA SER A 233 1.16 16.43 4.69
C SER A 233 0.44 15.93 3.44
N ASN A 234 0.51 14.63 3.16
CA ASN A 234 -0.11 13.98 2.01
C ASN A 234 -1.50 13.38 2.31
N VAL A 235 -1.94 13.40 3.57
CA VAL A 235 -3.20 12.80 4.01
C VAL A 235 -4.33 13.83 3.83
N ALA A 236 -5.32 13.45 3.04
CA ALA A 236 -6.53 14.26 2.84
C ALA A 236 -7.26 14.51 4.16
N GLN A 237 -7.65 15.76 4.41
CA GLN A 237 -8.45 16.14 5.57
C GLN A 237 -9.94 15.99 5.26
N PHE A 238 -10.65 15.36 6.19
CA PHE A 238 -12.10 15.19 6.19
C PHE A 238 -12.76 16.20 7.12
N THR A 239 -13.99 16.58 6.76
CA THR A 239 -14.87 17.40 7.62
C THR A 239 -16.07 16.58 8.06
N LEU A 240 -16.22 16.37 9.37
CA LEU A 240 -17.37 15.72 9.97
C LEU A 240 -18.36 16.78 10.43
N ARG A 241 -19.64 16.64 10.10
CA ARG A 241 -20.68 17.62 10.46
C ARG A 241 -21.95 16.94 10.96
N LEU A 242 -22.63 17.62 11.86
CA LEU A 242 -24.04 17.36 12.12
C LEU A 242 -24.87 18.02 11.01
N SER A 243 -25.93 17.35 10.58
CA SER A 243 -26.84 17.86 9.57
C SER A 243 -28.28 17.57 9.97
N GLN A 244 -29.18 18.54 9.75
CA GLN A 244 -30.61 18.32 9.92
C GLN A 244 -31.14 17.50 8.75
N ILE A 245 -32.20 16.72 8.94
CA ILE A 245 -32.74 15.86 7.88
C ILE A 245 -33.13 16.62 6.60
N ASN A 246 -33.67 17.83 6.76
CA ASN A 246 -34.11 18.68 5.64
C ASN A 246 -32.93 19.25 4.83
N ASP A 247 -31.77 19.41 5.48
CA ASP A 247 -30.54 19.92 4.86
C ASP A 247 -29.61 18.78 4.40
N SER A 248 -29.93 17.54 4.77
CA SER A 248 -29.12 16.36 4.50
C SER A 248 -29.49 15.75 3.15
N PRO A 249 -28.50 15.45 2.29
CA PRO A 249 -28.81 14.92 0.98
C PRO A 249 -29.30 13.47 1.08
N LEU A 250 -30.22 13.07 0.20
CA LEU A 250 -30.84 11.75 0.24
C LEU A 250 -29.83 10.62 -0.05
N CYS A 251 -30.06 9.47 0.58
CA CYS A 251 -29.25 8.28 0.38
C CYS A 251 -29.42 7.75 -1.05
N THR A 252 -28.31 7.63 -1.79
CA THR A 252 -28.29 6.91 -3.08
C THR A 252 -28.13 5.41 -2.84
N HIS A 253 -27.32 5.05 -1.85
CA HIS A 253 -27.06 3.66 -1.46
C HIS A 253 -27.20 3.50 0.05
N ASN A 254 -28.11 2.63 0.47
CA ASN A 254 -28.31 2.29 1.88
C ASN A 254 -27.60 0.99 2.23
N HIS A 255 -26.74 1.03 3.25
CA HIS A 255 -26.00 -0.12 3.73
C HIS A 255 -26.50 -0.50 5.13
N SER A 256 -26.60 -1.80 5.40
CA SER A 256 -26.99 -2.31 6.73
C SER A 256 -25.79 -2.58 7.63
N SER A 257 -24.58 -2.59 7.08
CA SER A 257 -23.32 -2.83 7.77
C SER A 257 -22.55 -1.53 7.99
N PRO A 258 -21.67 -1.43 9.02
CA PRO A 258 -20.87 -0.24 9.27
C PRO A 258 -19.84 0.04 8.16
N ALA A 259 -19.29 1.26 8.20
CA ALA A 259 -18.18 1.70 7.36
C ALA A 259 -16.92 2.00 8.19
N ILE A 260 -15.74 1.76 7.62
CA ILE A 260 -14.46 2.29 8.09
C ILE A 260 -13.86 3.16 6.98
N VAL A 261 -13.61 4.43 7.30
CA VAL A 261 -12.99 5.42 6.42
C VAL A 261 -11.53 5.59 6.81
N PHE A 262 -10.61 5.34 5.88
CA PHE A 262 -9.18 5.53 6.12
C PHE A 262 -8.46 6.02 4.87
N SER A 263 -7.28 6.62 5.07
CA SER A 263 -6.44 7.14 4.00
C SER A 263 -5.23 6.23 3.75
N VAL A 264 -4.78 6.17 2.50
CA VAL A 264 -3.47 5.62 2.12
C VAL A 264 -2.52 6.72 1.64
N GLY A 265 -2.76 7.96 2.07
CA GLY A 265 -2.03 9.16 1.62
C GLY A 265 -0.65 9.34 2.26
N GLY A 266 -0.38 8.76 3.43
CA GLY A 266 0.90 8.89 4.13
C GLY A 266 2.03 8.08 3.49
N TYR A 267 2.60 7.13 4.22
CA TYR A 267 3.75 6.34 3.76
C TYR A 267 3.37 5.06 2.99
N ALA A 268 2.14 4.96 2.49
CA ALA A 268 1.70 3.80 1.70
C ALA A 268 2.62 3.58 0.49
N GLY A 269 3.14 2.36 0.36
CA GLY A 269 4.18 1.97 -0.58
C GLY A 269 5.50 1.60 0.12
N ASN A 270 5.75 2.14 1.32
CA ASN A 270 6.81 1.63 2.18
C ASN A 270 6.32 0.41 2.94
N TYR A 271 6.97 -0.74 2.74
CA TYR A 271 6.48 -2.02 3.25
C TYR A 271 6.33 -2.09 4.77
N PHE A 272 7.18 -1.39 5.54
CA PHE A 272 7.02 -1.34 6.99
C PHE A 272 5.76 -0.56 7.37
N HIS A 273 5.57 0.61 6.76
CA HIS A 273 4.41 1.49 7.01
C HIS A 273 3.11 0.92 6.47
N ASP A 274 3.13 0.16 5.37
CA ASP A 274 1.96 -0.57 4.88
C ASP A 274 1.35 -1.41 6.01
N PHE A 275 2.18 -2.12 6.77
CA PHE A 275 1.72 -2.92 7.91
C PHE A 275 1.46 -2.08 9.16
N SER A 276 2.41 -1.22 9.56
CA SER A 276 2.35 -0.54 10.86
C SER A 276 1.34 0.63 10.90
N ASP A 277 1.08 1.29 9.79
CA ASP A 277 0.21 2.48 9.73
C ASP A 277 -1.18 2.16 9.15
N ILE A 278 -1.33 1.06 8.41
CA ILE A 278 -2.57 0.80 7.67
C ILE A 278 -3.11 -0.60 7.95
N LEU A 279 -2.42 -1.68 7.55
CA LEU A 279 -3.01 -3.02 7.55
C LEU A 279 -3.26 -3.58 8.95
N LEU A 280 -2.32 -3.39 9.90
CA LEU A 280 -2.51 -3.83 11.28
C LEU A 280 -3.58 -2.97 12.01
N PRO A 281 -3.55 -1.63 11.94
CA PRO A 281 -4.64 -0.81 12.46
C PRO A 281 -6.01 -1.10 11.83
N LEU A 282 -6.06 -1.41 10.53
CA LEU A 282 -7.30 -1.81 9.85
C LEU A 282 -7.82 -3.15 10.37
N PHE A 283 -6.95 -4.15 10.55
CA PHE A 283 -7.32 -5.41 11.20
C PHE A 283 -7.90 -5.15 12.59
N GLN A 284 -7.22 -4.35 13.43
CA GLN A 284 -7.70 -4.02 14.78
C GLN A 284 -9.08 -3.34 14.76
N THR A 285 -9.25 -2.37 13.86
CA THR A 285 -10.49 -1.57 13.75
C THR A 285 -11.65 -2.39 13.20
N SER A 286 -11.39 -3.38 12.35
CA SER A 286 -12.43 -4.20 11.69
C SER A 286 -12.78 -5.49 12.41
N LEU A 287 -11.98 -5.90 13.40
CA LEU A 287 -12.05 -7.24 14.02
C LEU A 287 -13.45 -7.57 14.56
N THR A 288 -14.12 -6.61 15.18
CA THR A 288 -15.43 -6.77 15.83
C THR A 288 -16.59 -6.93 14.84
N PHE A 289 -16.38 -6.62 13.57
CA PHE A 289 -17.43 -6.67 12.55
C PHE A 289 -17.49 -8.01 11.81
N HIS A 290 -16.52 -8.92 12.04
CA HIS A 290 -16.52 -10.28 11.48
C HIS A 290 -16.76 -10.31 9.96
N GLY A 291 -16.13 -9.42 9.20
CA GLY A 291 -16.27 -9.31 7.74
C GLY A 291 -17.45 -8.43 7.28
N LYS A 292 -18.40 -8.08 8.16
CA LYS A 292 -19.55 -7.24 7.82
C LYS A 292 -19.23 -5.76 8.01
N VAL A 293 -18.29 -5.23 7.22
CA VAL A 293 -17.91 -3.80 7.28
C VAL A 293 -17.45 -3.31 5.92
N HIS A 294 -17.90 -2.14 5.48
CA HIS A 294 -17.45 -1.51 4.24
C HIS A 294 -16.15 -0.74 4.48
N PHE A 295 -15.24 -0.78 3.51
CA PHE A 295 -14.04 0.05 3.51
C PHE A 295 -14.20 1.20 2.54
N LEU A 296 -13.99 2.42 3.01
CA LEU A 296 -13.93 3.63 2.18
C LEU A 296 -12.51 4.18 2.22
N VAL A 297 -11.84 4.17 1.07
CA VAL A 297 -10.41 4.51 0.97
C VAL A 297 -10.21 5.87 0.33
N SER A 298 -9.57 6.78 1.07
CA SER A 298 -9.14 8.08 0.57
C SER A 298 -7.67 8.07 0.13
N ASN A 299 -7.29 9.01 -0.74
CA ASN A 299 -5.97 9.06 -1.40
C ASN A 299 -5.66 7.74 -2.15
N PHE A 300 -6.68 7.14 -2.79
CA PHE A 300 -6.63 5.79 -3.32
C PHE A 300 -5.48 5.54 -4.30
N ARG A 301 -4.87 4.34 -4.19
CA ARG A 301 -3.80 3.86 -5.07
C ARG A 301 -4.10 2.43 -5.51
N TRP A 302 -4.55 2.26 -6.75
CA TRP A 302 -5.01 0.95 -7.28
C TRP A 302 -3.95 -0.15 -7.12
N TRP A 303 -2.69 0.15 -7.44
CA TRP A 303 -1.58 -0.81 -7.35
C TRP A 303 -1.32 -1.26 -5.91
N TRP A 304 -1.55 -0.37 -4.94
CA TRP A 304 -1.33 -0.66 -3.52
C TRP A 304 -2.47 -1.52 -2.95
N VAL A 305 -3.71 -1.20 -3.30
CA VAL A 305 -4.87 -2.02 -2.91
C VAL A 305 -4.77 -3.42 -3.51
N ASN A 306 -4.41 -3.53 -4.79
CA ASN A 306 -4.21 -4.80 -5.46
C ASN A 306 -3.09 -5.65 -4.82
N LYS A 307 -1.99 -5.01 -4.38
CA LYS A 307 -0.88 -5.67 -3.66
C LYS A 307 -1.36 -6.39 -2.39
N TYR A 308 -2.36 -5.85 -1.70
CA TYR A 308 -2.90 -6.37 -0.44
C TYR A 308 -4.33 -6.90 -0.54
N LEU A 309 -4.80 -7.23 -1.75
CA LEU A 309 -6.19 -7.64 -2.00
C LEU A 309 -6.63 -8.81 -1.10
N ALA A 310 -5.75 -9.79 -0.87
CA ALA A 310 -6.02 -10.92 0.02
C ALA A 310 -6.34 -10.50 1.47
N ILE A 311 -5.71 -9.44 1.97
CA ILE A 311 -6.01 -8.89 3.30
C ILE A 311 -7.38 -8.21 3.28
N PHE A 312 -7.67 -7.38 2.28
CA PHE A 312 -8.96 -6.70 2.19
C PHE A 312 -10.14 -7.69 2.11
N GLN A 313 -10.02 -8.71 1.25
CA GLN A 313 -11.02 -9.78 1.12
C GLN A 313 -11.15 -10.63 2.39
N GLY A 314 -10.09 -10.73 3.19
CA GLY A 314 -10.14 -11.42 4.48
C GLY A 314 -10.80 -10.60 5.58
N LEU A 315 -10.78 -9.26 5.50
CA LEU A 315 -11.33 -8.36 6.52
C LEU A 315 -12.76 -7.89 6.22
N SER A 316 -13.18 -7.93 4.95
CA SER A 316 -14.52 -7.50 4.52
C SER A 316 -15.08 -8.41 3.43
N GLN A 317 -16.38 -8.67 3.51
CA GLN A 317 -17.16 -9.35 2.46
C GLN A 317 -17.64 -8.41 1.35
N TYR A 318 -17.39 -7.11 1.48
CA TYR A 318 -17.88 -6.09 0.55
C TYR A 318 -16.74 -5.52 -0.30
N GLU A 319 -17.11 -4.95 -1.45
CA GLU A 319 -16.17 -4.21 -2.28
C GLU A 319 -15.71 -2.92 -1.60
N ILE A 320 -14.47 -2.52 -1.93
CA ILE A 320 -13.88 -1.28 -1.44
C ILE A 320 -14.51 -0.10 -2.18
N LEU A 321 -15.05 0.83 -1.42
CA LEU A 321 -15.55 2.11 -1.93
C LEU A 321 -14.40 3.11 -1.98
N ILE A 322 -14.36 3.93 -3.03
CA ILE A 322 -13.24 4.83 -3.33
C ILE A 322 -13.77 6.25 -3.41
N PHE A 323 -13.14 7.18 -2.68
CA PHE A 323 -13.44 8.61 -2.85
C PHE A 323 -12.97 9.10 -4.22
N ASN A 324 -13.87 9.70 -5.00
CA ASN A 324 -13.57 10.21 -6.34
C ASN A 324 -14.01 11.67 -6.47
N GLU A 325 -13.10 12.58 -6.13
CA GLU A 325 -13.31 14.03 -6.21
C GLU A 325 -13.27 14.58 -7.65
N ALA A 326 -12.74 13.82 -8.60
CA ALA A 326 -12.65 14.26 -10.00
C ALA A 326 -13.98 14.07 -10.75
N ASP A 327 -14.88 13.26 -10.21
CA ASP A 327 -16.19 12.98 -10.79
C ASP A 327 -17.28 13.82 -10.10
N ASN A 328 -17.35 15.10 -10.51
CA ASN A 328 -18.39 16.03 -10.04
C ASN A 328 -19.81 15.61 -10.44
N ASN A 329 -19.96 14.63 -11.35
CA ASN A 329 -21.26 14.09 -11.75
C ASN A 329 -21.71 12.93 -10.86
N SER A 330 -20.82 12.34 -10.05
CA SER A 330 -21.18 11.32 -9.07
C SER A 330 -21.75 11.99 -7.81
N SER A 331 -23.07 12.11 -7.74
CA SER A 331 -23.81 12.53 -6.54
C SER A 331 -24.05 11.39 -5.54
N ALA A 332 -23.34 10.26 -5.69
CA ALA A 332 -23.57 9.06 -4.90
C ALA A 332 -23.30 9.31 -3.41
N ILE A 333 -24.34 9.13 -2.60
CA ILE A 333 -24.30 9.22 -1.14
C ILE A 333 -24.54 7.84 -0.55
N HIS A 334 -23.54 7.35 0.18
CA HIS A 334 -23.59 6.08 0.87
C HIS A 334 -24.00 6.31 2.32
N CYS A 335 -25.08 5.66 2.76
CA CYS A 335 -25.63 5.79 4.10
C CYS A 335 -25.37 4.52 4.91
N PHE A 336 -24.89 4.70 6.14
CA PHE A 336 -24.48 3.62 7.04
C PHE A 336 -25.08 3.83 8.44
N PRO A 337 -25.40 2.75 9.18
CA PRO A 337 -25.86 2.84 10.57
C PRO A 337 -24.74 3.22 11.55
N LYS A 338 -23.48 3.03 11.14
CA LYS A 338 -22.27 3.40 11.88
C LYS A 338 -21.12 3.63 10.93
N ALA A 339 -20.27 4.61 11.22
CA ALA A 339 -19.01 4.82 10.53
C ALA A 339 -17.88 5.11 11.52
N ILE A 340 -16.71 4.51 11.28
CA ILE A 340 -15.47 4.81 11.98
C ILE A 340 -14.59 5.59 11.01
N ILE A 341 -14.16 6.79 11.39
CA ILE A 341 -13.29 7.66 10.59
C ILE A 341 -11.91 7.69 11.24
N GLY A 342 -10.92 7.12 10.56
CA GLY A 342 -9.61 6.83 11.13
C GLY A 342 -9.45 5.34 11.48
N LEU A 343 -8.25 4.99 11.91
CA LEU A 343 -7.90 3.61 12.31
C LEU A 343 -7.40 3.61 13.74
N HIS A 344 -7.89 2.68 14.55
CA HIS A 344 -7.38 2.46 15.90
C HIS A 344 -5.95 1.95 15.84
N SER A 345 -4.99 2.76 16.29
CA SER A 345 -3.56 2.42 16.26
C SER A 345 -2.89 2.78 17.58
N ASN A 346 -1.98 1.93 18.07
CA ASN A 346 -1.34 2.15 19.37
C ASN A 346 0.17 2.36 19.23
N ASN A 347 0.86 1.37 18.67
CA ASN A 347 2.31 1.34 18.53
C ASN A 347 2.70 0.81 17.13
N ASP A 348 3.96 1.00 16.75
CA ASP A 348 4.49 0.44 15.50
C ASP A 348 4.42 -1.09 15.52
N LEU A 349 3.70 -1.66 14.55
CA LEU A 349 3.54 -3.11 14.36
C LEU A 349 3.06 -3.85 15.63
N MET A 350 2.25 -3.18 16.44
CA MET A 350 1.75 -3.66 17.72
C MET A 350 0.29 -3.28 17.91
N LEU A 351 -0.52 -4.22 18.39
CA LEU A 351 -1.92 -4.00 18.74
C LEU A 351 -2.06 -3.38 20.14
N LYS A 352 -3.29 -3.01 20.51
CA LYS A 352 -3.63 -2.55 21.86
C LYS A 352 -3.27 -3.62 22.90
N LYS A 353 -2.92 -3.19 24.11
CA LYS A 353 -2.80 -4.11 25.25
C LYS A 353 -4.13 -4.87 25.45
N GLY A 354 -4.07 -6.20 25.36
CA GLY A 354 -5.25 -7.08 25.43
C GLY A 354 -5.59 -7.74 24.09
N ASP A 355 -5.25 -7.11 22.97
CA ASP A 355 -5.37 -7.67 21.63
C ASP A 355 -4.16 -8.54 21.29
N SER A 356 -4.35 -9.54 20.43
CA SER A 356 -3.34 -10.56 20.18
C SER A 356 -2.70 -10.43 18.79
N MET A 357 -1.40 -10.12 18.75
CA MET A 357 -0.62 -10.20 17.51
C MET A 357 -0.61 -11.62 16.91
N VAL A 358 -0.89 -12.64 17.72
CA VAL A 358 -1.10 -14.02 17.24
C VAL A 358 -2.35 -14.09 16.37
N GLN A 359 -3.46 -13.45 16.75
CA GLN A 359 -4.67 -13.41 15.92
C GLN A 359 -4.42 -12.72 14.58
N PHE A 360 -3.61 -11.65 14.57
CA PHE A 360 -3.22 -10.98 13.33
C PHE A 360 -2.40 -11.90 12.41
N THR A 361 -1.37 -12.58 12.93
CA THR A 361 -0.57 -13.51 12.11
C THR A 361 -1.37 -14.73 11.65
N GLU A 362 -2.31 -15.23 12.46
CA GLU A 362 -3.28 -16.27 12.06
C GLU A 362 -4.24 -15.80 10.98
N PHE A 363 -4.72 -14.56 11.08
CA PHE A 363 -5.50 -13.93 10.04
C PHE A 363 -4.71 -13.86 8.72
N LEU A 364 -3.47 -13.36 8.74
CA LEU A 364 -2.62 -13.32 7.55
C LEU A 364 -2.36 -14.70 6.98
N ARG A 365 -2.14 -15.71 7.84
CA ARG A 365 -1.98 -17.10 7.43
C ARG A 365 -3.18 -17.60 6.64
N ARG A 366 -4.40 -17.31 7.09
CA ARG A 366 -5.64 -17.64 6.37
C ARG A 366 -5.78 -16.84 5.07
N ALA A 367 -5.59 -15.52 5.14
CA ALA A 367 -5.74 -14.62 3.99
C ALA A 367 -4.83 -15.01 2.81
N TYR A 368 -3.59 -15.44 3.10
CA TYR A 368 -2.62 -15.84 2.08
C TYR A 368 -2.56 -17.36 1.83
N LEU A 369 -3.47 -18.15 2.42
CA LEU A 369 -3.52 -19.62 2.32
C LEU A 369 -2.17 -20.27 2.65
N LEU A 370 -1.57 -19.84 3.75
CA LEU A 370 -0.28 -20.31 4.23
C LEU A 370 -0.46 -21.57 5.09
N GLU A 371 0.21 -22.65 4.73
CA GLU A 371 -0.05 -23.98 5.31
C GLU A 371 0.60 -24.17 6.68
N ARG A 372 1.81 -23.63 6.89
CA ARG A 372 2.60 -23.91 8.09
C ARG A 372 2.19 -23.00 9.25
N LYS A 373 1.76 -23.65 10.34
CA LYS A 373 1.43 -22.99 11.62
C LYS A 373 2.63 -22.92 12.57
N GLU A 374 3.50 -23.93 12.53
CA GLU A 374 4.64 -24.09 13.43
C GLU A 374 5.93 -24.45 12.66
N PRO A 375 7.12 -24.16 13.22
CA PRO A 375 8.40 -24.58 12.67
C PRO A 375 8.53 -26.12 12.69
N ILE A 376 9.62 -26.62 12.12
CA ILE A 376 9.95 -28.04 12.10
C ILE A 376 9.91 -28.60 13.53
N LYS A 377 9.31 -29.78 13.68
CA LYS A 377 9.19 -30.42 14.98
C LYS A 377 10.56 -30.93 15.48
N PRO A 378 10.83 -30.90 16.79
CA PRO A 378 12.12 -31.38 17.33
C PRO A 378 12.47 -32.81 16.90
N GLU A 379 11.48 -33.68 16.78
CA GLU A 379 11.64 -35.08 16.38
C GLU A 379 12.07 -35.22 14.90
N GLU A 380 11.76 -34.22 14.05
CA GLU A 380 12.11 -34.21 12.63
C GLU A 380 13.51 -33.64 12.37
N LEU A 381 14.13 -32.94 13.33
CA LEU A 381 15.45 -32.31 13.17
C LEU A 381 16.61 -33.32 12.95
N GLY A 382 16.39 -34.61 13.25
CA GLY A 382 17.33 -35.68 12.93
C GLY A 382 17.22 -36.19 11.49
N VAL A 383 16.13 -35.87 10.79
CA VAL A 383 15.80 -36.38 9.44
C VAL A 383 15.83 -35.26 8.41
N LYS A 384 15.37 -34.07 8.76
CA LYS A 384 15.28 -32.90 7.88
C LYS A 384 16.05 -31.73 8.47
N LYS A 385 16.67 -30.94 7.59
CA LYS A 385 17.34 -29.71 7.97
C LYS A 385 16.32 -28.59 8.18
N PRO A 386 16.40 -27.81 9.28
CA PRO A 386 15.60 -26.60 9.42
C PRO A 386 15.98 -25.57 8.35
N ARG A 387 14.99 -24.83 7.86
CA ARG A 387 15.16 -23.83 6.80
C ARG A 387 15.48 -22.46 7.38
N LEU A 388 16.64 -21.92 7.02
CA LEU A 388 17.09 -20.57 7.38
C LEU A 388 16.93 -19.63 6.19
N LEU A 389 16.01 -18.68 6.28
CA LEU A 389 15.90 -17.58 5.34
C LEU A 389 16.84 -16.43 5.73
N ILE A 390 17.72 -16.03 4.82
CA ILE A 390 18.52 -14.82 4.91
C ILE A 390 17.91 -13.77 3.97
N ILE A 391 17.38 -12.69 4.55
CA ILE A 391 16.94 -11.52 3.80
C ILE A 391 18.17 -10.71 3.38
N ALA A 392 18.52 -10.80 2.10
CA ALA A 392 19.68 -10.12 1.53
C ALA A 392 19.23 -8.99 0.60
N ARG A 393 19.60 -7.76 0.94
CA ARG A 393 19.37 -6.59 0.08
C ARG A 393 20.46 -6.41 -0.96
N SER A 394 20.07 -5.88 -2.12
CA SER A 394 21.00 -5.58 -3.21
C SER A 394 21.71 -4.23 -3.06
N HIS A 395 21.09 -3.23 -2.40
CA HIS A 395 21.56 -1.84 -2.41
C HIS A 395 22.09 -1.33 -1.05
N THR A 396 21.20 -1.15 -0.05
CA THR A 396 21.55 -0.63 1.29
C THR A 396 21.37 -1.68 2.36
N ARG A 397 22.11 -1.59 3.48
CA ARG A 397 22.08 -2.58 4.57
C ARG A 397 22.36 -4.00 4.10
N ARG A 398 23.21 -4.16 3.07
CA ARG A 398 23.57 -5.47 2.52
C ARG A 398 24.55 -6.19 3.43
N PHE A 399 24.51 -7.52 3.40
CA PHE A 399 25.63 -8.34 3.85
C PHE A 399 26.72 -8.31 2.78
N VAL A 400 27.90 -7.80 3.09
CA VAL A 400 29.01 -7.75 2.11
C VAL A 400 29.72 -9.09 1.94
N ASN A 401 29.61 -9.98 2.93
CA ASN A 401 30.22 -11.31 2.94
C ASN A 401 29.18 -12.44 3.00
N LEU A 402 28.04 -12.25 2.31
CA LEU A 402 26.89 -13.15 2.29
C LEU A 402 27.26 -14.63 2.07
N GLU A 403 28.14 -14.94 1.13
CA GLU A 403 28.59 -16.32 0.86
C GLU A 403 29.18 -17.00 2.09
N LYS A 404 29.93 -16.25 2.92
CA LYS A 404 30.51 -16.79 4.17
C LYS A 404 29.41 -17.08 5.20
N ILE A 405 28.35 -16.27 5.21
CA ILE A 405 27.20 -16.45 6.10
C ILE A 405 26.42 -17.70 5.68
N VAL A 406 26.16 -17.87 4.37
CA VAL A 406 25.49 -19.06 3.82
C VAL A 406 26.27 -20.33 4.16
N LYS A 407 27.57 -20.37 3.83
CA LYS A 407 28.43 -21.53 4.13
C LYS A 407 28.47 -21.88 5.62
N MET A 408 28.37 -20.89 6.50
CA MET A 408 28.30 -21.13 7.94
C MET A 408 26.94 -21.73 8.35
N GLY A 409 25.83 -21.22 7.83
CA GLY A 409 24.50 -21.78 8.08
C GLY A 409 24.39 -23.23 7.65
N GLU A 410 24.88 -23.55 6.44
CA GLU A 410 24.91 -24.92 5.90
C GLU A 410 25.76 -25.86 6.78
N LYS A 411 26.95 -25.39 7.20
CA LYS A 411 27.83 -26.14 8.13
C LYS A 411 27.21 -26.37 9.52
N LEU A 412 26.25 -25.54 9.92
CA LEU A 412 25.50 -25.69 11.16
C LEU A 412 24.24 -26.56 11.00
N GLY A 413 24.00 -27.10 9.80
CA GLY A 413 22.91 -28.03 9.54
C GLY A 413 21.62 -27.38 9.05
N PHE A 414 21.64 -26.08 8.71
CA PHE A 414 20.49 -25.43 8.07
C PHE A 414 20.44 -25.70 6.57
N GLU A 415 19.23 -25.78 6.02
CA GLU A 415 18.99 -25.53 4.60
C GLU A 415 18.85 -24.01 4.43
N VAL A 416 19.82 -23.37 3.79
CA VAL A 416 19.86 -21.90 3.71
C VAL A 416 19.19 -21.43 2.42
N LEU A 417 18.17 -20.59 2.58
CA LEU A 417 17.54 -19.86 1.49
C LEU A 417 17.94 -18.39 1.57
N VAL A 418 18.34 -17.81 0.44
CA VAL A 418 18.63 -16.38 0.34
C VAL A 418 17.61 -15.73 -0.59
N ALA A 419 16.99 -14.66 -0.13
CA ALA A 419 16.08 -13.88 -0.96
C ALA A 419 16.13 -12.40 -0.60
N GLU A 420 15.87 -11.54 -1.58
CA GLU A 420 15.54 -10.13 -1.32
C GLU A 420 14.02 -10.04 -1.11
N ALA A 421 13.56 -9.17 -0.21
CA ALA A 421 12.13 -8.98 -0.01
C ALA A 421 11.45 -8.49 -1.30
N GLU A 422 10.46 -9.24 -1.79
CA GLU A 422 9.80 -8.98 -3.06
C GLU A 422 8.53 -8.12 -2.91
N GLY A 423 8.16 -7.39 -3.97
CA GLY A 423 6.89 -6.66 -4.03
C GLY A 423 5.66 -7.56 -4.16
N ASN A 424 5.82 -8.80 -4.65
CA ASN A 424 4.75 -9.80 -4.71
C ASN A 424 4.57 -10.46 -3.34
N VAL A 425 3.70 -9.87 -2.53
CA VAL A 425 3.46 -10.29 -1.14
C VAL A 425 2.96 -11.74 -1.05
N VAL A 426 2.07 -12.17 -1.95
CA VAL A 426 1.53 -13.53 -1.95
C VAL A 426 2.63 -14.58 -2.11
N ARG A 427 3.52 -14.38 -3.09
CA ARG A 427 4.64 -15.29 -3.34
C ARG A 427 5.62 -15.28 -2.16
N PHE A 428 6.00 -14.09 -1.70
CA PHE A 428 7.02 -13.96 -0.67
C PHE A 428 6.52 -14.45 0.70
N ALA A 429 5.25 -14.25 1.03
CA ALA A 429 4.61 -14.79 2.23
C ALA A 429 4.70 -16.32 2.27
N ARG A 430 4.49 -17.01 1.13
CA ARG A 430 4.67 -18.47 1.03
C ARG A 430 6.12 -18.88 1.29
N VAL A 431 7.08 -18.16 0.71
CA VAL A 431 8.51 -18.42 0.94
C VAL A 431 8.84 -18.28 2.42
N VAL A 432 8.46 -17.17 3.06
CA VAL A 432 8.73 -16.96 4.49
C VAL A 432 8.04 -18.01 5.36
N ASN A 433 6.79 -18.37 5.04
CA ASN A 433 6.05 -19.38 5.80
C ASN A 433 6.69 -20.77 5.72
N THR A 434 7.49 -21.06 4.70
CA THR A 434 8.23 -22.32 4.62
C THR A 434 9.44 -22.41 5.54
N CYS A 435 9.85 -21.31 6.19
CA CYS A 435 11.11 -21.22 6.93
C CYS A 435 10.93 -21.37 8.44
N ASP A 436 11.92 -21.95 9.12
CA ASP A 436 11.95 -22.16 10.57
C ASP A 436 12.74 -21.06 11.30
N VAL A 437 13.68 -20.47 10.57
CA VAL A 437 14.48 -19.32 11.01
C VAL A 437 14.47 -18.26 9.91
N MET A 438 14.33 -16.99 10.27
CA MET A 438 14.54 -15.87 9.36
C MET A 438 15.51 -14.88 9.99
N MET A 439 16.47 -14.41 9.19
CA MET A 439 17.43 -13.41 9.61
C MET A 439 17.63 -12.31 8.57
N GLY A 440 18.06 -11.14 9.04
CA GLY A 440 18.53 -10.07 8.17
C GLY A 440 18.94 -8.83 8.95
N VAL A 441 19.51 -7.86 8.23
CA VAL A 441 19.88 -6.57 8.81
C VAL A 441 18.61 -5.77 9.14
N HIS A 442 18.63 -4.99 10.22
CA HIS A 442 17.54 -4.06 10.54
C HIS A 442 17.17 -3.21 9.32
N GLY A 443 15.89 -3.19 8.93
CA GLY A 443 15.43 -2.50 7.73
C GLY A 443 15.71 -3.22 6.41
N ALA A 444 16.10 -4.51 6.44
CA ALA A 444 16.32 -5.31 5.25
C ALA A 444 15.03 -5.78 4.53
N GLY A 445 13.86 -5.43 5.06
CA GLY A 445 12.57 -6.07 4.70
C GLY A 445 12.09 -7.06 5.76
N LEU A 446 12.51 -6.86 7.02
CA LEU A 446 12.21 -7.76 8.13
C LEU A 446 10.73 -7.81 8.51
N THR A 447 9.90 -6.84 8.11
CA THR A 447 8.44 -6.85 8.34
C THR A 447 7.76 -8.14 7.86
N ASN A 448 8.39 -8.87 6.92
CA ASN A 448 7.94 -10.20 6.51
C ASN A 448 7.90 -11.24 7.64
N LEU A 449 8.46 -10.96 8.82
CA LEU A 449 8.33 -11.79 10.02
C LEU A 449 6.86 -12.12 10.38
N VAL A 450 5.91 -11.28 9.96
CA VAL A 450 4.45 -11.52 10.13
C VAL A 450 3.94 -12.80 9.47
N PHE A 451 4.70 -13.37 8.52
CA PHE A 451 4.36 -14.61 7.81
C PHE A 451 5.08 -15.85 8.34
N LEU A 452 5.96 -15.69 9.34
CA LEU A 452 6.63 -16.83 9.95
C LEU A 452 5.64 -17.74 10.68
N PRO A 453 5.91 -19.05 10.73
CA PRO A 453 5.21 -19.94 11.64
C PRO A 453 5.36 -19.47 13.10
N THR A 454 4.32 -19.66 13.91
CA THR A 454 4.37 -19.38 15.34
C THR A 454 5.46 -20.25 15.99
N ASN A 455 6.24 -19.70 16.93
CA ASN A 455 7.44 -20.30 17.54
C ASN A 455 8.69 -20.40 16.63
N ALA A 456 8.64 -19.92 15.38
CA ALA A 456 9.84 -19.79 14.55
C ALA A 456 10.84 -18.81 15.16
N VAL A 457 12.11 -18.93 14.77
CA VAL A 457 13.19 -18.05 15.27
C VAL A 457 13.36 -16.87 14.33
N PHE A 458 13.38 -15.67 14.89
CA PHE A 458 13.64 -14.44 14.14
C PHE A 458 14.91 -13.78 14.67
N ILE A 459 15.90 -13.59 13.78
CA ILE A 459 17.21 -13.05 14.10
C ILE A 459 17.37 -11.66 13.48
N GLN A 460 17.48 -10.65 14.31
CA GLN A 460 17.72 -9.28 13.87
C GLN A 460 19.21 -8.92 14.01
N VAL A 461 19.85 -8.62 12.88
CA VAL A 461 21.21 -8.04 12.88
C VAL A 461 21.08 -6.51 12.93
N VAL A 462 21.54 -5.89 14.02
CA VAL A 462 21.40 -4.45 14.24
C VAL A 462 22.68 -3.74 13.76
N PRO A 463 22.58 -2.78 12.82
CA PRO A 463 23.72 -1.99 12.37
C PRO A 463 24.35 -1.16 13.49
N TRP A 464 25.59 -0.69 13.26
CA TRP A 464 26.25 0.24 14.16
C TRP A 464 25.47 1.56 14.24
N GLY A 465 25.56 2.24 15.38
CA GLY A 465 25.01 3.58 15.56
C GLY A 465 23.96 3.74 16.66
N LYS A 466 24.00 2.91 17.73
CA LYS A 466 23.09 3.02 18.90
C LYS A 466 21.61 3.00 18.49
N LEU A 467 21.22 1.93 17.80
CA LEU A 467 19.88 1.77 17.22
C LEU A 467 18.91 1.01 18.13
N ASP A 468 19.25 0.81 19.40
CA ASP A 468 18.53 -0.05 20.35
C ASP A 468 17.04 0.28 20.45
N TRP A 469 16.68 1.57 20.53
CA TRP A 469 15.28 1.97 20.61
C TRP A 469 14.50 1.58 19.35
N ILE A 470 15.10 1.75 18.17
CA ILE A 470 14.48 1.49 16.87
C ILE A 470 14.38 -0.02 16.63
N SER A 471 15.44 -0.78 16.91
CA SER A 471 15.41 -2.25 16.80
C SER A 471 14.38 -2.86 17.75
N ASN A 472 14.33 -2.37 19.00
CA ASN A 472 13.39 -2.88 19.99
C ASN A 472 11.93 -2.60 19.61
N THR A 473 11.62 -1.33 19.32
CA THR A 473 10.25 -0.87 19.05
C THR A 473 9.69 -1.48 17.76
N TYR A 474 10.51 -1.58 16.70
CA TYR A 474 10.01 -1.98 15.39
C TYR A 474 10.01 -3.49 15.15
N PHE A 475 10.81 -4.27 15.90
CA PHE A 475 10.98 -5.69 15.58
C PHE A 475 11.10 -6.60 16.81
N LYS A 476 11.83 -6.25 17.87
CA LYS A 476 11.93 -7.12 19.06
C LYS A 476 10.58 -7.31 19.75
N GLU A 477 9.94 -6.22 20.14
CA GLU A 477 8.65 -6.26 20.84
C GLU A 477 7.57 -6.89 19.93
N PRO A 478 7.42 -6.49 18.66
CA PRO A 478 6.52 -7.15 17.71
C PRO A 478 6.76 -8.66 17.56
N ALA A 479 8.01 -9.09 17.40
CA ALA A 479 8.33 -10.51 17.24
C ALA A 479 7.91 -11.33 18.46
N ILE A 480 8.19 -10.83 19.68
CA ILE A 480 7.79 -11.47 20.93
C ILE A 480 6.26 -11.54 21.02
N SER A 481 5.55 -10.45 20.70
CA SER A 481 4.08 -10.44 20.71
C SER A 481 3.45 -11.37 19.68
N MET A 482 4.12 -11.62 18.56
CA MET A 482 3.72 -12.64 17.56
C MET A 482 4.08 -14.08 17.97
N LYS A 483 4.61 -14.29 19.19
CA LYS A 483 5.14 -15.58 19.67
C LYS A 483 6.27 -16.13 18.80
N LEU A 484 7.16 -15.27 18.34
CA LEU A 484 8.42 -15.68 17.72
C LEU A 484 9.53 -15.72 18.76
N LYS A 485 10.50 -16.62 18.55
CA LYS A 485 11.71 -16.71 19.37
C LYS A 485 12.73 -15.69 18.84
N TYR A 486 12.86 -14.56 19.52
CA TYR A 486 13.68 -13.43 19.07
C TYR A 486 15.15 -13.57 19.47
N LEU A 487 16.06 -13.33 18.53
CA LEU A 487 17.50 -13.18 18.77
C LEU A 487 18.01 -11.87 18.16
N GLN A 488 18.88 -11.17 18.88
CA GLN A 488 19.55 -9.96 18.39
C GLN A 488 21.04 -10.21 18.21
N TYR A 489 21.62 -9.64 17.16
CA TYR A 489 23.06 -9.52 17.01
C TYR A 489 23.44 -8.07 16.68
N ASP A 490 24.05 -7.40 17.66
CA ASP A 490 24.62 -6.07 17.47
C ASP A 490 26.02 -6.20 16.86
N ILE A 491 26.19 -5.56 15.71
CA ILE A 491 27.49 -5.57 15.03
C ILE A 491 28.49 -4.67 15.79
N LYS A 492 29.77 -5.01 15.69
CA LYS A 492 30.86 -4.12 16.13
C LYS A 492 31.26 -3.14 15.04
N GLU A 493 32.07 -2.15 15.42
CA GLU A 493 32.66 -1.16 14.52
C GLU A 493 33.34 -1.84 13.32
N GLU A 494 34.11 -2.91 13.56
CA GLU A 494 34.86 -3.61 12.50
C GLU A 494 33.98 -4.39 11.52
N GLU A 495 32.70 -4.58 11.85
CA GLU A 495 31.71 -5.19 10.98
C GLU A 495 30.91 -4.16 10.19
N SER A 496 31.10 -2.87 10.45
CA SER A 496 30.47 -1.76 9.74
C SER A 496 31.32 -1.29 8.57
N THR A 497 30.73 -1.16 7.38
CA THR A 497 31.43 -0.51 6.25
C THR A 497 31.62 1.00 6.45
N LEU A 498 31.05 1.59 7.51
CA LEU A 498 31.31 3.00 7.83
C LEU A 498 32.79 3.25 8.15
N MET A 499 33.55 2.23 8.56
CA MET A 499 35.00 2.36 8.79
C MET A 499 35.79 2.63 7.50
N GLU A 500 35.21 2.38 6.33
CA GLU A 500 35.82 2.69 5.04
C GLU A 500 35.58 4.16 4.63
N ILE A 501 34.65 4.84 5.30
CA ILE A 501 34.17 6.19 4.96
C ILE A 501 34.59 7.20 6.02
N TYR A 502 34.55 6.80 7.29
CA TYR A 502 34.80 7.67 8.45
C TYR A 502 35.99 7.16 9.24
N GLY A 503 36.82 8.08 9.73
CA GLY A 503 37.90 7.75 10.65
C GLY A 503 37.36 7.29 12.02
N ARG A 504 38.17 6.54 12.77
CA ARG A 504 37.78 6.06 14.12
C ARG A 504 37.49 7.18 15.12
N ASP A 505 38.11 8.35 14.93
CA ASP A 505 37.90 9.52 15.77
C ASP A 505 36.67 10.35 15.37
N ASP A 506 36.00 10.01 14.27
CA ASP A 506 34.79 10.70 13.79
C ASP A 506 33.61 10.50 14.78
N PRO A 507 32.76 11.52 15.00
CA PRO A 507 31.55 11.40 15.82
C PRO A 507 30.64 10.22 15.46
N VAL A 508 30.65 9.75 14.20
CA VAL A 508 29.94 8.54 13.77
C VAL A 508 30.31 7.29 14.60
N PHE A 509 31.55 7.22 15.11
CA PHE A 509 32.01 6.15 15.98
C PHE A 509 32.14 6.58 17.44
N ARG A 510 32.73 7.75 17.70
CA ARG A 510 33.01 8.22 19.07
C ARG A 510 31.79 8.69 19.84
N ASP A 511 30.85 9.37 19.18
CA ASP A 511 29.64 9.86 19.80
C ASP A 511 28.44 9.71 18.86
N PRO A 512 27.94 8.47 18.66
CA PRO A 512 26.79 8.26 17.79
C PRO A 512 25.55 9.06 18.18
N TYR A 513 25.38 9.37 19.48
CA TYR A 513 24.25 10.16 19.97
C TYR A 513 24.27 11.60 19.47
N SER A 514 25.45 12.19 19.21
CA SER A 514 25.53 13.49 18.53
C SER A 514 24.86 13.47 17.16
N ILE A 515 24.98 12.36 16.41
CA ILE A 515 24.32 12.18 15.12
C ILE A 515 22.81 12.02 15.29
N HIS A 516 22.35 11.31 16.33
CA HIS A 516 20.91 11.22 16.65
C HIS A 516 20.29 12.58 16.97
N LYS A 517 21.02 13.47 17.65
CA LYS A 517 20.56 14.83 17.97
C LYS A 517 20.34 15.70 16.73
N LEU A 518 20.95 15.35 15.59
CA LEU A 518 20.72 16.01 14.29
C LEU A 518 19.42 15.57 13.62
N GLY A 519 18.65 14.68 14.24
CA GLY A 519 17.35 14.25 13.78
C GLY A 519 17.36 12.95 12.96
N TRP A 520 16.15 12.44 12.70
CA TRP A 520 15.92 11.14 12.05
C TRP A 520 16.60 11.01 10.69
N GLU A 521 16.47 12.00 9.81
CA GLU A 521 17.02 11.91 8.45
C GLU A 521 18.55 11.80 8.45
N ARG A 522 19.24 12.53 9.33
CA ARG A 522 20.70 12.46 9.41
C ARG A 522 21.18 11.12 9.97
N MET A 523 20.53 10.63 11.02
CA MET A 523 20.77 9.32 11.60
C MET A 523 20.55 8.21 10.58
N LYS A 524 19.40 8.23 9.90
CA LYS A 524 19.02 7.28 8.85
C LYS A 524 20.04 7.28 7.70
N ALA A 525 20.40 8.46 7.20
CA ALA A 525 21.36 8.59 6.10
C ALA A 525 22.71 7.94 6.43
N ILE A 526 23.19 8.10 7.66
CA ILE A 526 24.48 7.54 8.08
C ILE A 526 24.35 6.06 8.44
N TYR A 527 23.53 5.72 9.44
CA TYR A 527 23.53 4.39 10.03
C TYR A 527 22.65 3.37 9.30
N LEU A 528 21.68 3.81 8.47
CA LEU A 528 20.77 2.91 7.76
C LEU A 528 20.94 2.93 6.24
N GLU A 529 21.51 3.98 5.64
CA GLU A 529 21.65 4.08 4.18
C GLU A 529 23.09 3.89 3.71
N LYS A 530 24.06 4.61 4.30
CA LYS A 530 25.50 4.49 3.96
C LYS A 530 26.18 3.25 4.50
N GLN A 531 25.55 2.58 5.47
CA GLN A 531 26.12 1.43 6.16
C GLN A 531 25.68 0.10 5.56
N ASN A 532 26.66 -0.77 5.33
CA ASN A 532 26.49 -2.19 5.05
C ASN A 532 27.21 -3.02 6.12
N VAL A 533 26.93 -4.33 6.16
CA VAL A 533 27.37 -5.22 7.24
C VAL A 533 28.33 -6.28 6.72
N LYS A 534 29.56 -6.27 7.25
CA LYS A 534 30.57 -7.32 7.11
C LYS A 534 30.50 -8.23 8.33
N LEU A 535 29.53 -9.14 8.33
CA LEU A 535 29.20 -9.95 9.49
C LEU A 535 30.39 -10.85 9.90
N ASN A 536 30.83 -10.74 11.15
CA ASN A 536 31.86 -11.60 11.70
C ASN A 536 31.29 -12.99 11.96
N VAL A 537 31.47 -13.89 11.00
CA VAL A 537 30.93 -15.26 11.06
C VAL A 537 31.42 -16.05 12.28
N LYS A 538 32.62 -15.78 12.81
CA LYS A 538 33.12 -16.47 14.01
C LYS A 538 32.29 -16.11 15.24
N ARG A 539 31.97 -14.82 15.42
CA ARG A 539 31.10 -14.34 16.50
C ARG A 539 29.64 -14.70 16.27
N PHE A 540 29.15 -14.50 15.05
CA PHE A 540 27.75 -14.76 14.71
C PHE A 540 27.38 -16.25 14.79
N ARG A 541 28.36 -17.17 14.65
CA ARG A 541 28.13 -18.62 14.79
C ARG A 541 27.34 -18.97 16.05
N GLY A 542 27.62 -18.31 17.18
CA GLY A 542 26.91 -18.55 18.44
C GLY A 542 25.40 -18.28 18.34
N VAL A 543 25.00 -17.26 17.57
CA VAL A 543 23.58 -16.91 17.37
C VAL A 543 22.83 -18.00 16.60
N LEU A 544 23.44 -18.55 15.53
CA LEU A 544 22.84 -19.64 14.77
C LEU A 544 22.79 -20.96 15.55
N VAL A 545 23.76 -21.20 16.43
CA VAL A 545 23.72 -22.34 17.36
C VAL A 545 22.58 -22.18 18.37
N GLU A 546 22.39 -20.98 18.92
CA GLU A 546 21.25 -20.72 19.82
C GLU A 546 19.92 -20.83 19.07
N ALA A 547 19.83 -20.36 17.82
CA ALA A 547 18.64 -20.56 16.99
C ALA A 547 18.28 -22.05 16.81
N MET A 548 19.28 -22.90 16.56
CA MET A 548 19.08 -24.35 16.47
C MET A 548 18.59 -24.95 17.80
N LYS A 549 19.13 -24.49 18.93
CA LYS A 549 18.70 -24.92 20.26
C LYS A 549 17.27 -24.48 20.56
N LEU A 550 16.89 -23.27 20.18
CA LEU A 550 15.53 -22.74 20.33
C LEU A 550 14.50 -23.52 19.52
N LEU A 551 14.88 -24.05 18.34
CA LEU A 551 14.03 -24.95 17.55
C LEU A 551 13.84 -26.33 18.21
N ARG A 552 14.78 -26.77 19.05
CA ARG A 552 14.69 -28.03 19.81
C ARG A 552 13.87 -27.91 21.09
N GLN A 553 13.77 -26.69 21.63
CA GLN A 553 12.96 -26.38 22.80
C GLN A 553 11.53 -26.14 22.36
N ARG A 554 10.52 -26.67 23.07
CA ARG A 554 9.14 -26.24 22.86
C ARG A 554 8.95 -24.90 23.56
#